data_AF-A0A352PBK6-F1
#
_entry.id   AF-A0A352PBK6-F1
#
_cell.length_a   1.000
_cell.length_b   1.000
_cell.length_c   1.000
_cell.angle_alpha   90.00
_cell.angle_beta   90.00
_cell.angle_gamma   90.00
#
_symmetry.space_group_name_H-M   'P 1'
#
loop_
_entity.id
_entity.type
_entity.pdbx_description
1 polymer ?
#
loop_
_entity_poly.entity_id
_entity_poly.type
_entity_poly.pdbx_seq_one_letter_code
_entity_poly.pdbx_strand_id
1 'polypeptide(L)' 'MVKYREYFKKMCVENKTLFDEFLFIHNLYQANKYANQVVFNEKGALVRRLVEDWDRRLCTHMEKGNNATYSAR' A
#
# COMPACT_ATOMS: atom_id res chain seq x y z
N MET A 1 -17.23 -4.37 -1.83
CA MET A 1 -16.66 -3.05 -2.21
C MET A 1 -16.51 -2.07 -1.05
N VAL A 2 -17.45 -1.95 -0.10
CA VAL A 2 -17.35 -0.98 1.00
C VAL A 2 -16.13 -1.21 1.91
N LYS A 3 -15.85 -2.47 2.29
CA LYS A 3 -14.71 -2.84 3.14
C LYS A 3 -13.33 -2.52 2.54
N TYR A 4 -13.16 -2.69 1.22
CA TYR A 4 -11.92 -2.32 0.53
C TYR A 4 -11.65 -0.82 0.68
N ARG A 5 -12.69 0.00 0.47
CA ARG A 5 -12.58 1.46 0.51
C ARG A 5 -12.26 1.96 1.92
N GLU A 6 -12.78 1.31 2.94
CA GLU A 6 -12.44 1.59 4.35
C GLU A 6 -11.02 1.16 4.71
N TYR A 7 -10.59 -0.03 4.28
CA TYR A 7 -9.22 -0.51 4.50
C TYR A 7 -8.19 0.35 3.79
N PHE A 8 -8.47 0.76 2.55
CA PHE A 8 -7.64 1.68 1.80
C PHE A 8 -7.54 3.04 2.50
N LYS A 9 -8.66 3.58 2.98
CA LYS A 9 -8.64 4.82 3.78
C LYS A 9 -7.81 4.67 5.05
N LYS A 10 -7.92 3.55 5.78
CA LYS A 10 -7.11 3.27 6.97
C LYS A 10 -5.63 3.21 6.62
N MET A 11 -5.25 2.50 5.56
CA MET A 11 -3.87 2.47 5.07
C MET A 11 -3.34 3.88 4.80
N CYS A 12 -4.09 4.72 4.09
CA CYS A 12 -3.68 6.09 3.79
C CYS A 12 -3.56 6.97 5.04
N VAL A 13 -4.49 6.85 5.99
CA VAL A 13 -4.48 7.65 7.23
C VAL A 13 -3.34 7.23 8.15
N GLU A 14 -3.17 5.93 8.37
CA GLU A 14 -2.13 5.39 9.27
C GLU A 14 -0.71 5.60 8.73
N ASN A 15 -0.56 5.66 7.41
CA ASN A 15 0.74 5.81 6.76
C ASN A 15 0.91 7.17 6.06
N LYS A 16 0.12 8.17 6.46
CA LYS A 16 0.09 9.49 5.83
C LYS A 16 1.48 10.11 5.72
N THR A 17 2.26 10.08 6.81
CA THR A 17 3.63 10.62 6.83
C THR A 17 4.53 9.97 5.78
N LEU A 18 4.45 8.64 5.64
CA LEU A 18 5.24 7.89 4.67
C LEU A 18 4.82 8.22 3.23
N PHE A 19 3.53 8.42 2.98
CA PHE A 19 3.03 8.86 1.68
C PHE A 19 3.41 10.31 1.37
N ASP A 20 3.35 11.21 2.35
CA ASP A 20 3.75 12.61 2.22
C ASP A 20 5.27 12.73 1.92
N GLU A 21 6.10 11.96 2.63
CA GLU A 21 7.54 11.84 2.34
C GLU A 21 7.78 11.33 0.92
N PHE A 22 7.07 10.27 0.52
CA PHE A 22 7.23 9.72 -0.82
C PHE A 22 6.77 10.70 -1.90
N LEU A 23 5.70 11.46 -1.68
CA LEU A 23 5.23 12.50 -2.59
C LEU A 23 6.30 13.59 -2.79
N PHE A 24 6.97 14.00 -1.70
CA PHE A 24 8.09 14.94 -1.79
C PHE A 24 9.23 14.39 -2.64
N ILE A 25 9.67 13.15 -2.38
CA ILE A 25 10.73 12.50 -3.16
C ILE A 25 10.31 12.29 -4.62
N HIS A 26 9.04 11.97 -4.88
CA HIS A 26 8.49 11.84 -6.22
C HIS A 26 8.59 13.17 -6.98
N ASN A 27 8.23 14.29 -6.36
CA ASN A 27 8.34 15.61 -6.98
C ASN A 27 9.81 15.97 -7.28
N LEU A 28 10.74 15.65 -6.37
CA LEU A 28 12.17 15.82 -6.61
C LEU A 28 12.67 14.94 -7.77
N TYR A 29 12.20 13.70 -7.85
CA TYR A 29 12.51 12.79 -8.95
C TYR A 29 11.94 13.28 -10.29
N GLN A 30 10.72 13.81 -10.29
CA GLN A 30 10.11 14.41 -11.48
C GLN A 30 10.93 15.61 -11.97
N ALA A 31 11.44 16.44 -11.06
CA ALA A 31 12.26 17.60 -11.39
C ALA A 31 13.68 17.20 -11.87
N ASN A 32 14.31 16.22 -11.24
CA ASN A 32 15.62 15.71 -11.65
C ASN A 32 15.74 14.21 -11.38
N LYS A 33 15.52 13.41 -12.42
CA LYS A 33 15.51 11.94 -12.33
C LYS A 33 16.86 11.38 -11.95
N TYR A 34 17.94 11.82 -12.61
CA TYR A 34 19.28 11.27 -12.40
C TYR A 34 19.78 11.48 -10.97
N ALA A 35 19.55 12.67 -10.41
CA ALA A 35 20.00 12.99 -9.05
C ALA A 35 19.21 12.25 -7.96
N ASN A 36 17.92 11.97 -8.20
CA ASN A 36 17.02 11.47 -7.17
C ASN A 36 16.61 10.00 -7.36
N GLN A 37 17.10 9.31 -8.39
CA GLN A 37 16.68 7.95 -8.72
C GLN A 37 16.93 6.95 -7.59
N VAL A 38 18.09 7.03 -6.93
CA VAL A 38 18.45 6.11 -5.84
C VAL A 38 17.48 6.27 -4.68
N VAL A 39 17.29 7.50 -4.19
CA VAL A 39 16.41 7.81 -3.06
C VAL A 39 14.94 7.50 -3.40
N PHE A 40 14.52 7.80 -4.64
CA PHE A 40 13.19 7.45 -5.12
C PHE A 40 12.95 5.94 -5.11
N ASN A 41 13.90 5.14 -5.57
CA ASN A 41 13.79 3.68 -5.58
C ASN A 41 13.76 3.10 -4.17
N GLU A 42 14.62 3.59 -3.26
CA GLU A 42 14.66 3.13 -1.87
C GLU A 42 13.35 3.43 -1.14
N LYS A 43 12.87 4.69 -1.19
CA LYS A 43 11.61 5.09 -0.56
C LYS A 43 10.41 4.43 -1.24
N GLY A 44 10.43 4.29 -2.57
CA GLY A 44 9.40 3.60 -3.34
C GLY A 44 9.30 2.11 -3.02
N ALA A 45 10.41 1.44 -2.73
CA ALA A 45 10.40 0.05 -2.29
C ALA A 45 9.69 -0.14 -0.94
N LEU A 46 9.83 0.82 -0.02
CA LEU A 46 9.13 0.81 1.27
C LEU A 46 7.62 0.99 1.09
N VAL A 47 7.22 1.98 0.28
CA VAL A 47 5.80 2.22 -0.06
C VAL A 47 5.19 0.99 -0.71
N ARG A 48 5.89 0.36 -1.66
CA ARG A 48 5.38 -0.84 -2.35
C ARG A 48 5.17 -2.00 -1.38
N ARG A 49 6.14 -2.29 -0.52
CA ARG A 49 6.01 -3.36 0.49
C ARG A 49 4.85 -3.12 1.45
N LEU A 50 4.63 -1.86 1.85
CA LEU A 50 3.50 -1.49 2.68
C LEU A 50 2.18 -1.80 1.96
N VAL A 51 2.01 -1.35 0.71
CA VAL A 51 0.79 -1.59 -0.06
C VAL A 51 0.54 -3.09 -0.26
N GLU A 52 1.58 -3.86 -0.58
CA GLU A 52 1.51 -5.33 -0.70
C GLU A 52 1.09 -6.00 0.61
N ASP A 53 1.60 -5.54 1.75
CA ASP A 53 1.23 -6.06 3.07
C ASP A 53 -0.24 -5.75 3.40
N TRP A 54 -0.70 -4.53 3.14
CA TRP A 54 -2.09 -4.13 3.33
C TRP A 54 -3.05 -4.90 2.40
N ASP A 55 -2.64 -5.16 1.16
CA ASP A 55 -3.41 -5.97 0.21
C ASP A 55 -3.52 -7.42 0.68
N ARG A 56 -2.41 -8.03 1.12
CA ARG A 56 -2.42 -9.38 1.73
C ARG A 56 -3.33 -9.45 2.94
N ARG A 57 -3.25 -8.47 3.86
CA ARG A 57 -4.15 -8.40 5.02
C ARG A 57 -5.61 -8.36 4.58
N LEU A 58 -5.94 -7.55 3.58
CA LEU A 58 -7.29 -7.48 3.06
C LEU A 58 -7.74 -8.83 2.48
N CYS A 59 -6.91 -9.47 1.64
CA CYS A 59 -7.20 -10.78 1.07
C CYS A 59 -7.39 -11.86 2.15
N THR A 60 -6.50 -11.96 3.13
CA THR A 60 -6.62 -12.93 4.23
C THR A 60 -7.86 -12.67 5.12
N HIS A 61 -8.22 -11.40 5.34
CA HIS A 61 -9.46 -11.06 6.07
C HIS A 61 -10.72 -11.37 5.25
N MET A 62 -10.65 -11.28 3.92
CA MET A 62 -11.75 -11.65 3.03
C MET A 62 -11.94 -13.17 2.94
N GLU A 63 -10.85 -13.95 2.94
CA GLU A 63 -10.87 -15.42 2.95
C GLU A 63 -11.44 -16.01 4.25
N LYS A 64 -11.38 -15.28 5.37
CA LYS A 64 -11.99 -15.67 6.66
C LYS A 64 -13.45 -15.21 6.82
N GLY A 65 -14.02 -14.54 5.83
CA GLY A 65 -15.43 -14.15 5.84
C GLY A 65 -16.36 -15.36 5.78
N ASN A 66 -17.63 -15.16 6.16
CA ASN A 66 -18.71 -16.16 6.34
C ASN A 66 -19.04 -17.09 5.13
N ASN A 67 -18.20 -17.13 4.11
CA ASN A 67 -18.26 -18.02 2.95
C ASN A 67 -17.09 -19.04 2.92
N ALA A 68 -16.28 -19.10 3.98
CA ALA A 68 -15.26 -20.14 4.19
C ALA A 68 -15.87 -21.49 4.65
N THR A 69 -17.12 -21.76 4.27
CA THR A 69 -17.69 -23.10 4.40
C THR A 69 -17.06 -23.98 3.32
N TYR A 70 -16.14 -24.82 3.78
CA TYR A 70 -15.67 -26.00 3.08
C TYR A 70 -16.85 -26.74 2.43
N SER A 71 -16.97 -26.66 1.10
CA SER A 71 -17.84 -27.57 0.35
C SER A 71 -17.13 -28.92 0.27
N ALA A 72 -17.10 -29.66 1.38
CA ALA A 72 -16.96 -31.10 1.31
C ALA A 72 -18.23 -31.61 0.63
N ARG A 73 -18.07 -32.16 -0.57
CA ARG A 73 -19.06 -33.06 -1.17
C ARG A 73 -18.49 -34.46 -1.15
#